data_AF-A0A7X0JTE1-F1
#
_entry.id   AF-A0A7X0JTE1-F1
#
_cell.length_a   1.000
_cell.length_b   1.000
_cell.length_c   1.000
_cell.angle_alpha   90.00
_cell.angle_beta   90.00
_cell.angle_gamma   90.00
#
_symmetry.space_group_name_H-M   'P 1'
#
loop_
_entity.id
_entity.type
_entity.pdbx_description
1 polymer ?
#
loop_
_entity_poly.entity_id
_entity_poly.type
_entity_poly.pdbx_seq_one_letter_code
_entity_poly.pdbx_strand_id
1 'polypeptide(L)'
;MSIKQRRLDRGWSQEELARMSGLSTRTIQRIEGGQKAGLESLKCLAAVFETSISTLMEEQMITEQKPVDPPKQPMINEIEREAIEFAQTILNDPKKGQADTLSQVERDAIRYARNLLGKFGG
;
A
#
# COMPACT_ATOMS: atom_id res chain seq x y z
N MET A 1 11.97 -11.76 -5.23
CA MET A 1 12.23 -12.05 -3.81
C MET A 1 12.83 -10.78 -3.22
N SER A 2 12.32 -10.19 -2.15
CA SER A 2 12.93 -8.96 -1.59
C SER A 2 13.94 -9.28 -0.49
N ILE A 3 14.80 -8.31 -0.14
CA ILE A 3 15.73 -8.42 1.00
C ILE A 3 14.97 -8.79 2.29
N LYS A 4 13.78 -8.20 2.48
CA LYS A 4 12.89 -8.50 3.60
C LYS A 4 12.43 -9.96 3.60
N GLN A 5 12.06 -10.50 2.44
CA GLN A 5 11.66 -11.91 2.32
C GLN A 5 12.81 -12.84 2.70
N ARG A 6 14.01 -12.65 2.12
CA ARG A 6 15.20 -13.46 2.46
C ARG A 6 15.55 -13.45 3.95
N ARG A 7 15.36 -12.30 4.62
CA ARG A 7 15.55 -12.17 6.06
C ARG A 7 14.53 -13.00 6.85
N LEU A 8 13.25 -12.89 6.48
CA LEU A 8 12.16 -13.61 7.14
C LEU A 8 12.25 -15.13 6.90
N ASP A 9 12.62 -15.55 5.69
CA ASP A 9 12.79 -16.96 5.34
C ASP A 9 13.89 -17.64 6.16
N ARG A 10 14.90 -16.87 6.59
CA ARG A 10 15.96 -17.32 7.49
C ARG A 10 15.66 -17.08 8.99
N GLY A 11 14.47 -16.55 9.31
CA GLY A 11 14.03 -16.33 10.69
C GLY A 11 14.75 -15.18 11.41
N TRP A 12 15.34 -14.24 10.67
CA TRP A 12 16.18 -13.19 11.26
C TRP A 12 15.42 -11.90 11.59
N SER A 13 15.77 -11.26 12.69
CA SER A 13 15.41 -9.87 13.00
C SER A 13 16.23 -8.89 12.15
N GLN A 14 15.79 -7.63 12.07
CA GLN A 14 16.55 -6.59 11.35
C GLN A 14 17.91 -6.33 12.00
N GLU A 15 17.99 -6.41 13.32
CA GLU A 15 19.22 -6.31 14.10
C GLU A 15 20.15 -7.49 13.84
N GLU A 16 19.62 -8.70 13.69
CA GLU A 16 20.42 -9.88 13.34
C GLU A 16 21.05 -9.73 11.96
N LEU A 17 20.27 -9.35 10.95
CA LEU A 17 20.79 -9.10 9.60
C LEU A 17 21.82 -7.97 9.60
N ALA A 18 21.58 -6.89 10.36
CA ALA A 18 22.51 -5.79 10.52
C ALA A 18 23.86 -6.28 11.09
N ARG A 19 23.83 -7.10 12.14
CA ARG A 19 25.04 -7.69 12.74
C ARG A 19 25.82 -8.56 11.75
N MET A 20 25.14 -9.44 11.02
CA MET A 20 25.80 -10.35 10.06
C MET A 20 26.37 -9.60 8.86
N SER A 21 25.69 -8.57 8.38
CA SER A 21 26.12 -7.78 7.22
C SER A 21 27.11 -6.67 7.58
N GLY A 22 27.35 -6.41 8.86
CA GLY A 22 28.15 -5.26 9.30
C GLY A 22 27.51 -3.91 8.95
N LEU A 23 26.19 -3.89 8.65
CA LEU A 23 25.44 -2.68 8.35
C LEU A 23 24.69 -2.20 9.59
N SER A 24 24.25 -0.94 9.60
CA SER A 24 23.36 -0.45 10.65
C SER A 24 21.93 -1.00 10.46
N THR A 25 21.19 -1.20 11.55
CA THR A 25 19.77 -1.55 11.50
C THR A 25 18.96 -0.54 10.69
N ARG A 26 19.33 0.75 10.77
CA ARG A 26 18.73 1.83 9.95
C ARG A 26 18.95 1.60 8.46
N THR A 27 20.13 1.13 8.06
CA THR A 27 20.46 0.77 6.68
C THR A 27 19.59 -0.39 6.20
N ILE A 28 19.44 -1.43 7.02
CA ILE A 28 18.56 -2.57 6.70
C ILE A 28 17.11 -2.12 6.51
N GLN A 29 16.56 -1.39 7.48
CA GLN A 29 15.20 -0.82 7.40
C GLN A 29 14.99 0.01 6.14
N ARG A 30 15.97 0.85 5.81
CA ARG A 30 15.94 1.70 4.63
C ARG A 30 15.88 0.90 3.33
N ILE A 31 16.69 -0.16 3.24
CA ILE A 31 16.74 -1.06 2.08
C ILE A 31 15.45 -1.87 1.97
N GLU A 32 14.91 -2.37 3.08
CA GLU A 32 13.62 -3.06 3.12
C GLU A 32 12.43 -2.14 2.81
N GLY A 33 12.58 -0.84 3.08
CA GLY A 33 11.62 0.22 2.73
C GLY A 33 11.70 0.67 1.27
N GLY A 34 12.54 0.04 0.44
CA GLY A 34 12.63 0.28 -0.99
C GLY A 34 13.62 1.37 -1.41
N GLN A 35 14.42 1.92 -0.50
CA GLN A 35 15.51 2.81 -0.91
C GLN A 35 16.70 2.00 -1.40
N LYS A 36 17.28 2.41 -2.54
CA LYS A 36 18.43 1.72 -3.15
C LYS A 36 19.61 1.60 -2.18
N ALA A 37 20.13 0.38 -2.07
CA ALA A 37 21.39 0.08 -1.40
C ALA A 37 22.58 0.55 -2.27
N GLY A 38 23.65 1.03 -1.63
CA GLY A 38 24.92 1.25 -2.32
C GLY A 38 25.62 -0.08 -2.63
N LEU A 39 26.58 -0.06 -3.55
CA LEU A 39 27.30 -1.26 -4.01
C LEU A 39 28.02 -2.00 -2.86
N GLU A 40 28.60 -1.28 -1.91
CA GLU A 40 29.22 -1.88 -0.73
C GLU A 40 28.21 -2.56 0.20
N SER A 41 27.04 -1.94 0.42
CA SER A 41 25.97 -2.57 1.18
C SER A 41 25.44 -3.82 0.48
N LEU A 42 25.36 -3.81 -0.85
CA LEU A 42 24.97 -4.97 -1.65
C LEU A 42 26.00 -6.10 -1.56
N LYS A 43 27.31 -5.79 -1.59
CA LYS A 43 28.38 -6.79 -1.36
C LYS A 43 28.23 -7.47 0.00
N CYS A 44 28.03 -6.69 1.06
CA CYS A 44 27.83 -7.23 2.40
C CYS A 44 26.59 -8.14 2.48
N LEU A 45 25.46 -7.69 1.92
CA LEU A 45 24.23 -8.48 1.90
C LEU A 45 24.38 -9.75 1.03
N ALA A 46 25.06 -9.65 -0.11
CA ALA A 46 25.32 -10.77 -1.00
C ALA A 46 26.16 -11.86 -0.30
N ALA A 47 27.18 -11.46 0.45
CA ALA A 47 28.01 -12.37 1.24
C ALA A 47 27.18 -13.09 2.32
N VAL A 48 26.33 -12.36 3.07
CA VAL A 48 25.50 -12.95 4.14
C VAL A 48 24.42 -13.87 3.60
N PHE A 49 23.82 -13.51 2.46
CA PHE A 49 22.75 -14.30 1.85
C PHE A 49 23.25 -15.41 0.93
N GLU A 50 24.57 -15.54 0.76
CA GLU A 50 25.22 -16.50 -0.14
C GLU A 50 24.65 -16.41 -1.57
N THR A 51 24.51 -15.19 -2.07
CA THR A 51 23.87 -14.90 -3.38
C THR A 51 24.72 -13.94 -4.19
N SER A 52 24.42 -13.79 -5.47
CA SER A 52 25.11 -12.83 -6.33
C SER A 52 24.63 -11.39 -6.10
N ILE A 53 25.52 -10.42 -6.32
CA ILE A 53 25.19 -8.99 -6.28
C ILE A 53 24.14 -8.66 -7.35
N SER A 54 24.26 -9.25 -8.55
CA SER A 54 23.32 -9.05 -9.67
C SER A 54 21.89 -9.42 -9.27
N THR A 55 21.72 -10.55 -8.57
CA THR A 55 20.42 -10.95 -8.02
C THR A 55 19.87 -9.88 -7.09
N LEU A 56 20.67 -9.38 -6.14
CA LEU A 56 20.19 -8.34 -5.22
C LEU A 56 19.90 -7.02 -5.92
N MET A 57 20.62 -6.67 -6.99
CA MET A 57 20.35 -5.47 -7.78
C MET A 57 19.00 -5.56 -8.50
N GLU A 58 18.69 -6.69 -9.13
CA GLU A 58 17.36 -6.93 -9.74
C GLU A 58 16.26 -6.85 -8.68
N GLU A 59 16.47 -7.41 -7.50
CA GLU A 59 15.50 -7.34 -6.39
C GLU A 59 15.24 -5.91 -5.89
N GLN A 60 16.25 -5.03 -5.93
CA GLN A 60 16.09 -3.60 -5.62
C GLN A 60 15.31 -2.85 -6.72
N MET A 61 15.44 -3.26 -8.00
CA MET A 61 14.68 -2.69 -9.11
C MET A 61 13.21 -3.11 -9.08
N ILE A 62 12.94 -4.38 -8.73
CA ILE A 62 11.57 -4.91 -8.58
C ILE A 62 10.82 -4.22 -7.43
N THR A 63 11.54 -3.75 -6.40
CA THR A 63 10.96 -3.06 -5.23
C THR A 63 10.49 -1.62 -5.55
N GLU A 64 10.83 -1.04 -6.71
CA GLU A 64 10.23 0.24 -7.18
C GLU A 64 8.72 0.10 -7.45
N GLN A 65 8.24 -1.11 -7.65
CA GLN A 65 6.84 -1.44 -7.45
C GLN A 65 6.68 -1.72 -5.95
N LYS A 66 6.42 -0.65 -5.18
CA LYS A 66 5.74 -0.81 -3.90
C LYS A 66 4.62 -1.82 -4.16
N PRO A 67 4.50 -2.95 -3.41
CA PRO A 67 3.18 -3.49 -3.24
C PRO A 67 2.44 -2.34 -2.55
N VAL A 68 1.77 -1.49 -3.34
CA VAL A 68 0.37 -1.24 -3.06
C VAL A 68 -0.11 -2.66 -2.78
N ASP A 69 -0.24 -3.03 -1.49
CA ASP A 69 -1.11 -4.15 -1.17
C ASP A 69 -2.27 -3.98 -2.15
N PRO A 70 -2.49 -4.87 -3.14
CA PRO A 70 -3.59 -4.66 -4.09
C PRO A 70 -4.76 -4.44 -3.17
N PRO A 71 -5.32 -3.20 -3.14
CA PRO A 71 -5.92 -2.61 -1.93
C PRO A 71 -6.73 -3.72 -1.34
N LYS A 72 -6.25 -4.35 -0.24
CA LYS A 72 -6.73 -5.69 0.20
C LYS A 72 -8.20 -5.61 -0.03
N GLN A 73 -8.73 -6.22 -1.10
CA GLN A 73 -10.10 -5.91 -1.48
C GLN A 73 -10.82 -6.26 -0.21
N PRO A 74 -11.43 -5.26 0.49
CA PRO A 74 -11.95 -5.58 1.79
C PRO A 74 -12.85 -6.77 1.51
N MET A 75 -12.68 -7.85 2.28
CA MET A 75 -13.67 -8.91 2.21
C MET A 75 -14.92 -8.27 2.78
N ILE A 76 -15.60 -7.50 1.91
CA ILE A 76 -16.78 -6.74 2.22
C ILE A 76 -17.80 -7.83 2.48
N ASN A 77 -18.12 -8.02 3.75
CA ASN A 77 -19.18 -8.93 4.12
C ASN A 77 -20.51 -8.37 3.59
N GLU A 78 -21.56 -9.19 3.60
CA GLU A 78 -22.85 -8.81 3.03
C GLU A 78 -23.41 -7.51 3.66
N ILE A 79 -23.20 -7.33 4.97
CA ILE A 79 -23.63 -6.13 5.71
C ILE A 79 -22.90 -4.88 5.22
N GLU A 80 -21.58 -4.95 5.08
CA GLU A 80 -20.77 -3.83 4.58
C GLU A 80 -21.14 -3.48 3.14
N ARG A 81 -21.49 -4.49 2.31
CA ARG A 81 -21.91 -4.28 0.93
C ARG A 81 -23.24 -3.55 0.87
N GLU A 82 -24.22 -3.99 1.66
CA GLU A 82 -25.53 -3.34 1.77
C GLU A 82 -25.40 -1.90 2.25
N ALA A 83 -24.57 -1.66 3.28
CA ALA A 83 -24.33 -0.31 3.79
C ALA A 83 -23.71 0.62 2.73
N ILE A 84 -22.76 0.10 1.93
CA ILE A 84 -22.15 0.86 0.83
C ILE A 84 -23.18 1.14 -0.27
N GLU A 85 -23.99 0.16 -0.67
CA GLU A 85 -25.03 0.33 -1.69
C GLU A 85 -26.07 1.37 -1.25
N PHE A 86 -26.52 1.30 0.00
CA PHE A 86 -27.42 2.28 0.58
C PHE A 86 -26.80 3.69 0.57
N ALA A 87 -25.55 3.83 1.02
CA ALA A 87 -24.84 5.12 0.97
C ALA A 87 -24.75 5.66 -0.48
N GLN A 88 -24.51 4.80 -1.46
CA GLN A 88 -24.49 5.18 -2.88
C GLN A 88 -25.87 5.63 -3.38
N THR A 89 -26.96 5.02 -2.93
CA THR A 89 -28.32 5.47 -3.31
C THR A 89 -28.66 6.85 -2.75
N ILE A 90 -28.18 7.19 -1.55
CA ILE A 90 -28.32 8.53 -0.98
C ILE A 90 -27.41 9.53 -1.70
N LEU A 91 -26.16 9.15 -1.93
CA LEU A 91 -25.15 10.04 -2.50
C LEU A 91 -25.39 10.34 -3.97
N ASN A 92 -26.04 9.46 -4.74
CA ASN A 92 -26.29 9.66 -6.17
C ASN A 92 -27.67 10.28 -6.43
N ASP A 93 -27.77 11.04 -7.53
CA ASP A 93 -29.06 11.57 -7.98
C ASP A 93 -29.97 10.45 -8.50
N PRO A 94 -31.29 10.53 -8.24
CA PRO A 94 -32.23 9.51 -8.68
C PRO A 94 -32.24 9.44 -10.20
N LYS A 95 -32.38 8.23 -10.75
CA LYS A 95 -32.50 8.05 -12.20
C LYS A 95 -33.76 8.76 -12.71
N LYS A 96 -33.72 9.21 -13.96
CA LYS A 96 -34.84 9.90 -14.61
C LYS A 96 -36.11 9.04 -14.51
N GLY A 97 -37.15 9.56 -13.85
CA GLY A 97 -38.43 8.86 -13.63
C GLY A 97 -38.51 8.04 -12.34
N GLN A 98 -37.44 7.99 -11.53
CA GLN A 98 -37.44 7.38 -10.22
C GLN A 98 -37.80 8.41 -9.15
N ALA A 99 -38.67 8.03 -8.21
CA ALA A 99 -39.01 8.88 -7.08
C ALA A 99 -37.78 9.11 -6.19
N ASP A 100 -37.60 10.34 -5.74
CA ASP A 100 -36.56 10.69 -4.79
C ASP A 100 -37.00 10.30 -3.38
N THR A 101 -36.17 9.52 -2.68
CA THR A 101 -36.42 9.12 -1.30
C THR A 101 -36.09 10.22 -0.30
N LEU A 102 -35.35 11.25 -0.73
CA LEU A 102 -34.93 12.37 0.10
C LEU A 102 -35.84 13.57 -0.12
N SER A 103 -36.02 14.35 0.94
CA SER A 103 -36.63 15.68 0.84
C SER A 103 -35.77 16.60 -0.04
N GLN A 104 -36.40 17.63 -0.61
CA GLN A 104 -35.73 18.64 -1.41
C GLN A 104 -34.54 19.29 -0.67
N VAL A 105 -34.71 19.58 0.62
CA VAL A 105 -33.66 20.20 1.45
C VAL A 105 -32.46 19.25 1.64
N GLU A 106 -32.74 17.96 1.89
CA GLU A 106 -31.71 16.94 2.07
C GLU A 106 -30.93 16.71 0.77
N ARG A 107 -31.65 16.65 -0.35
CA ARG A 107 -31.07 16.53 -1.69
C ARG A 107 -30.16 17.71 -2.03
N ASP A 108 -30.59 18.92 -1.70
CA ASP A 108 -29.81 20.14 -1.94
C ASP A 108 -28.55 20.20 -1.06
N ALA A 109 -28.65 19.78 0.21
CA ALA A 109 -27.51 19.67 1.11
C ALA A 109 -26.45 18.68 0.59
N ILE A 110 -26.87 17.50 0.11
CA ILE A 110 -25.96 16.49 -0.45
C ILE A 110 -25.28 17.01 -1.73
N ARG A 111 -26.03 17.65 -2.64
CA ARG A 111 -25.46 18.24 -3.87
C ARG A 111 -24.43 19.31 -3.54
N TYR A 112 -24.70 20.14 -2.55
CA TYR A 112 -23.76 21.16 -2.08
C TYR A 112 -22.48 20.53 -1.51
N ALA A 113 -22.60 19.53 -0.63
CA ALA A 113 -21.46 18.81 -0.08
C ALA A 113 -20.60 18.13 -1.17
N ARG A 114 -21.24 17.50 -2.16
CA ARG A 114 -20.55 16.89 -3.31
C ARG A 114 -19.74 17.92 -4.11
N ASN A 115 -20.33 19.10 -4.36
CA ASN A 115 -19.65 20.20 -5.05
C ASN A 115 -18.45 20.74 -4.25
N LEU A 116 -18.58 20.86 -2.92
CA LEU A 116 -17.46 21.26 -2.06
C LEU A 116 -16.32 20.25 -2.11
N LEU A 117 -16.62 18.94 -1.97
CA LEU A 117 -15.60 17.89 -2.06
C LEU A 117 -14.87 17.91 -3.40
N GLY A 118 -15.58 18.15 -4.50
CA GLY A 118 -14.97 18.30 -5.83
C GLY A 118 -14.08 19.55 -5.99
N LYS A 119 -14.33 20.61 -5.22
CA LYS A 119 -13.53 21.84 -5.25
C LYS A 119 -12.24 21.78 -4.42
N PHE A 120 -12.21 20.96 -3.37
CA PHE A 120 -11.08 20.86 -2.45
C PHE A 120 -10.30 19.52 -2.54
N GLY A 121 -10.81 18.55 -3.30
CA GLY A 121 -10.23 17.21 -3.45
C GLY A 121 -9.36 16.99 -4.69
N GLY A 122 -8.87 18.07 -5.33
CA GLY A 122 -8.00 18.03 -6.51
C GLY A 122 -6.58 18.46 -6.21
#